data_AF-E1Y9A2-F1
#
_entry.id   AF-E1Y9A2-F1
#
_cell.length_a   1.000
_cell.length_b   1.000
_cell.length_c   1.000
_cell.angle_alpha   90.00
_cell.angle_beta   90.00
_cell.angle_gamma   90.00
#
_symmetry.space_group_name_H-M   'P 1'
#
loop_
_entity.id
_entity.type
_entity.pdbx_description
1 polymer ?
#
loop_
_entity_poly.entity_id
_entity_poly.type
_entity_poly.pdbx_seq_one_letter_code
_entity_poly.pdbx_strand_id
1 'polypeptide(L)' 'MSVQIVCAWCKKPMGIKPGDSDLPISHGICPECANKLRSETNTSQHINRKENDK' A
#
# COMPACT_ATOMS: atom_id res chain seq x y z
N MET A 1 14.68 -9.60 14.10
CA MET A 1 14.82 -10.18 12.73
C MET A 1 14.81 -9.05 11.68
N SER A 2 14.88 -9.35 10.38
CA SER A 2 14.73 -8.33 9.33
C SER A 2 13.45 -8.60 8.53
N VAL A 3 12.62 -7.59 8.34
CA VAL A 3 11.35 -7.68 7.60
C VAL A 3 11.50 -7.02 6.24
N GLN A 4 11.24 -7.77 5.18
CA GLN A 4 11.23 -7.25 3.82
C GLN A 4 9.90 -6.54 3.54
N ILE A 5 9.97 -5.31 3.05
CA ILE A 5 8.81 -4.54 2.64
C ILE A 5 8.60 -4.73 1.15
N VAL A 6 7.40 -5.18 0.77
CA VAL A 6 7.00 -5.36 -0.63
C VAL A 6 5.71 -4.60 -0.91
N CYS A 7 5.56 -4.11 -2.14
CA CYS A 7 4.31 -3.49 -2.56
C CYS A 7 3.22 -4.55 -2.74
N ALA A 8 2.05 -4.37 -2.13
CA ALA A 8 0.91 -5.28 -2.27
C ALA A 8 0.32 -5.29 -3.69
N TRP A 9 0.54 -4.24 -4.49
CA TRP A 9 -0.07 -4.10 -5.82
C TRP A 9 0.85 -4.56 -6.93
N CYS A 10 2.06 -3.98 -7.01
CA CYS A 10 3.02 -4.31 -8.06
C CYS A 10 4.09 -5.32 -7.63
N LYS A 11 4.05 -5.80 -6.37
CA LYS A 11 5.01 -6.77 -5.79
C LYS A 11 6.47 -6.31 -5.80
N LYS A 12 6.71 -5.01 -6.03
CA LYS A 12 8.05 -4.43 -6.04
C LYS A 12 8.65 -4.40 -4.63
N PRO A 13 9.93 -4.82 -4.45
CA PRO A 13 10.61 -4.67 -3.17
C PRO A 13 10.87 -3.19 -2.89
N MET A 14 10.52 -2.75 -1.69
CA MET A 14 10.64 -1.34 -1.26
C MET A 14 11.76 -1.12 -0.25
N GLY A 15 12.23 -2.18 0.40
CA GLY A 15 13.34 -2.11 1.34
C GLY A 15 13.25 -3.21 2.39
N ILE A 16 14.17 -3.17 3.34
CA ILE A 16 14.22 -4.07 4.49
C ILE A 16 14.27 -3.20 5.74
N LYS A 17 13.46 -3.52 6.74
CA LYS A 17 13.49 -2.87 8.04
C LYS A 17 13.94 -3.85 9.12
N PRO A 18 14.74 -3.41 10.10
CA PRO A 18 14.96 -4.19 11.30
C PRO A 18 13.64 -4.28 12.07
N GLY A 19 13.25 -5.49 12.48
CA GLY A 19 12.04 -5.72 13.25
C GLY A 19 11.97 -7.14 13.79
N ASP A 20 11.58 -7.28 15.05
CA ASP A 20 11.18 -8.57 15.63
C ASP A 20 9.71 -8.82 15.31
N SER A 21 9.47 -9.11 14.03
CA SER A 21 8.20 -9.64 13.56
C SER A 21 8.42 -11.12 13.23
N ASP A 22 7.50 -11.96 13.66
CA ASP A 22 7.48 -13.39 13.31
C ASP A 22 7.29 -13.60 11.80
N LEU A 23 6.76 -12.59 11.11
CA LEU A 23 6.55 -12.60 9.67
C LEU A 23 7.72 -11.92 8.93
N PRO A 24 8.34 -12.59 7.94
CA PRO A 24 9.49 -12.07 7.21
C PRO A 24 9.14 -11.00 6.18
N ILE A 25 7.85 -10.82 5.85
CA ILE A 25 7.38 -9.93 4.79
C ILE A 25 6.28 -9.01 5.31
N SER A 26 6.45 -7.71 5.07
CA SER A 26 5.44 -6.68 5.27
C SER A 26 4.94 -6.17 3.92
N HIS A 27 3.63 -6.03 3.77
CA HIS A 27 2.99 -5.53 2.56
C HIS A 27 2.61 -4.04 2.74
N GLY A 28 3.04 -3.19 1.81
CA GLY A 28 2.71 -1.76 1.76
C GLY A 28 2.32 -1.31 0.36
N ILE A 29 2.14 0.00 0.13
CA ILE A 29 1.90 0.56 -1.21
C ILE A 29 3.11 1.39 -1.62
N CYS A 30 3.70 1.10 -2.78
CA CYS A 30 4.83 1.86 -3.28
C CYS A 30 4.42 3.26 -3.78
N PRO A 31 5.36 4.22 -3.85
CA PRO A 31 5.07 5.56 -4.33
C PRO A 31 4.43 5.60 -5.73
N GLU A 32 4.81 4.69 -6.62
CA GLU A 32 4.26 4.58 -7.97
C GLU A 32 2.77 4.20 -7.95
N CYS A 33 2.42 3.16 -7.18
CA CYS A 33 1.04 2.72 -7.00
C CYS A 33 0.21 3.76 -6.23
N ALA A 34 0.79 4.40 -5.22
CA ALA A 34 0.13 5.48 -4.49
C ALA A 34 -0.13 6.69 -5.40
N ASN A 35 0.81 7.05 -6.27
CA ASN A 35 0.64 8.14 -7.22
C ASN A 35 -0.42 7.80 -8.27
N LYS A 36 -0.42 6.58 -8.81
CA LYS A 36 -1.45 6.11 -9.74
C LYS A 36 -2.84 6.21 -9.11
N LEU A 37 -3.00 5.71 -7.89
CA LEU A 37 -4.25 5.83 -7.14
C LEU A 37 -4.66 7.29 -6.92
N ARG A 38 -3.71 8.16 -6.54
CA ARG A 38 -3.98 9.59 -6.35
C ARG A 38 -4.42 10.28 -7.64
N SER A 39 -3.77 9.98 -8.76
CA SER A 39 -4.15 10.51 -10.08
C SER A 39 -5.55 10.04 -10.49
N GLU A 40 -5.86 8.75 -10.33
CA GLU A 40 -7.18 8.19 -10.62
C GLU A 40 -8.27 8.78 -9.72
N THR A 41 -7.95 9.01 -8.43
CA THR A 41 -8.88 9.60 -7.46
C THR A 41 -9.09 11.09 -7.69
N ASN A 42 -8.06 11.84 -8.10
CA ASN A 42 -8.16 13.27 -8.40
C ASN A 42 -9.01 13.54 -9.65
N THR A 43 -8.96 12.64 -10.64
CA THR A 43 -9.83 12.68 -11.83
C THR A 43 -11.27 12.26 -11.56
N SER A 44 -11.56 11.59 -10.43
CA SER A 44 -12.86 10.95 -10.19
C SER A 44 -13.57 11.44 -8.93
N GLN A 45 -13.46 12.72 -8.58
CA GLN A 45 -14.34 13.34 -7.55
C GLN A 45 -15.79 13.49 -8.06
N HIS A 46 -16.43 12.40 -8.46
CA HIS A 46 -17.89 12.30 -8.53
C HIS A 46 -18.39 10.86 -8.45
N ILE A 47 -17.95 10.04 -7.48
CA ILE A 47 -18.77 8.89 -7.07
C ILE A 47 -18.70 8.68 -5.55
N ASN A 48 -19.70 9.28 -4.89
CA ASN A 48 -20.25 9.03 -3.57
C ASN A 48 -19.55 8.01 -2.64
N ARG A 49 -18.99 8.55 -1.56
CA ARG A 49 -18.78 7.87 -0.29
C ARG A 49 -20.09 7.20 0.15
N LYS A 50 -20.16 5.87 0.14
CA LYS A 50 -21.14 5.14 0.95
C LYS A 50 -20.44 4.65 2.20
N GLU A 51 -20.68 5.40 3.27
CA GLU A 51 -20.59 4.93 4.65
C GLU A 51 -21.54 3.74 4.83
N ASN A 52 -21.03 2.59 5.25
CA ASN A 52 -21.76 1.66 6.10
C ASN A 52 -20.78 0.69 6.76
N ASP A 53 -20.59 0.83 8.07
CA ASP A 53 -20.34 -0.32 8.93
C ASP A 53 -21.30 -0.21 10.12
N LYS A 54 -21.84 -1.36 10.51
CA LYS A 54 -23.19 -1.61 11.04
C LYS A 54 -23.23 -1.76 12.56
#